data_AF-A0A151F615-F1
#
_entry.id   AF-A0A151F615-F1
#
_cell.length_a   1.000
_cell.length_b   1.000
_cell.length_c   1.000
_cell.angle_alpha   90.00
_cell.angle_beta   90.00
_cell.angle_gamma   90.00
#
_symmetry.space_group_name_H-M   'P 1'
#
loop_
_entity.id
_entity.type
_entity.pdbx_description
1 polymer ?
#
loop_
_entity_poly.entity_id
_entity_poly.type
_entity_poly.pdbx_seq_one_letter_code
_entity_poly.pdbx_strand_id
1 'polypeptide(L)'
;MSQDTIAEPPQVLSSFEEFKAMDLSELRTLQAKLTYIGTQTKPIPTVAFTSYFHVLDMDRFKPFRLAGVHYGNDELPIILNFTVTPQELEKMIMASSNIPTVKKGQRNGDFLSFMMYNEVDGDKKGFEAILNHDEAKILIEAIMNQLKPESGLARQILENHKELLF
;
A
#
# COMPACT_ATOMS: atom_id res chain seq x y z
N MET A 1 12.10 35.11 -8.83
CA MET A 1 11.07 35.00 -7.77
C MET A 1 10.91 33.53 -7.48
N SER A 2 11.58 33.04 -6.44
CA SER A 2 11.46 31.64 -6.01
C SER A 2 10.08 31.50 -5.38
N GLN A 3 9.20 30.70 -5.98
CA GLN A 3 7.99 30.28 -5.30
C GLN A 3 8.45 29.28 -4.23
N ASP A 4 8.52 29.74 -2.99
CA ASP A 4 8.54 28.86 -1.83
C ASP A 4 7.20 28.12 -1.83
N THR A 5 7.18 26.94 -2.46
CA THR A 5 6.06 26.02 -2.37
C THR A 5 6.02 25.53 -0.93
N ILE A 6 5.21 26.19 -0.10
CA ILE A 6 4.88 25.69 1.24
C ILE A 6 4.23 24.33 1.01
N ALA A 7 4.93 23.25 1.33
CA ALA A 7 4.37 21.91 1.24
C ALA A 7 3.12 21.87 2.13
N GLU A 8 1.99 21.45 1.56
CA GLU A 8 0.76 21.26 2.34
C GLU A 8 1.04 20.27 3.48
N PRO A 9 0.50 20.52 4.69
CA PRO A 9 0.65 19.57 5.79
C PRO A 9 0.04 18.22 5.39
N PRO A 10 0.58 17.09 5.91
CA PRO A 10 0.02 15.78 5.61
C PRO A 10 -1.48 15.73 5.89
N GLN A 11 -2.24 15.13 4.99
CA GLN A 11 -3.66 14.89 5.18
C GLN A 11 -3.86 13.86 6.30
N VAL A 12 -4.97 14.00 7.02
CA VAL A 12 -5.33 13.08 8.10
C VAL A 12 -5.62 11.70 7.52
N LEU A 13 -5.03 10.67 8.12
CA LEU A 13 -5.29 9.28 7.75
C LEU A 13 -6.66 8.83 8.23
N SER A 14 -7.40 8.17 7.36
CA SER A 14 -8.58 7.38 7.67
C SER A 14 -8.22 6.12 8.45
N SER A 15 -9.21 5.57 9.14
CA SER A 15 -9.11 4.29 9.85
C SER A 15 -9.13 3.10 8.89
N PHE A 16 -8.59 1.96 9.33
CA PHE A 16 -8.67 0.71 8.55
C PHE A 16 -10.12 0.25 8.33
N GLU A 17 -11.01 0.45 9.31
CA GLU A 17 -12.41 0.01 9.21
C GLU A 17 -13.18 0.78 8.11
N GLU A 18 -12.79 2.01 7.78
CA GLU A 18 -13.38 2.73 6.63
C GLU A 18 -13.06 2.05 5.30
N PHE A 19 -11.83 1.54 5.12
CA PHE A 19 -11.45 0.78 3.93
C PHE A 19 -12.11 -0.60 3.89
N LYS A 20 -12.27 -1.22 5.06
CA LYS A 20 -12.93 -2.52 5.19
C LYS A 20 -14.44 -2.45 4.97
N ALA A 21 -15.06 -1.29 5.23
CA ALA A 21 -16.48 -1.06 5.00
C ALA A 21 -16.83 -0.72 3.55
N MET A 22 -15.83 -0.54 2.67
CA MET A 22 -16.05 -0.22 1.27
C MET A 22 -16.78 -1.35 0.55
N ASP A 23 -17.75 -0.98 -0.28
CA ASP A 23 -18.40 -1.95 -1.17
C ASP A 23 -17.55 -2.24 -2.43
N LEU A 24 -18.00 -3.22 -3.23
CA LEU A 24 -17.29 -3.62 -4.45
C LEU A 24 -17.21 -2.50 -5.52
N SER A 25 -18.09 -1.50 -5.47
CA SER A 25 -18.05 -0.35 -6.37
C SER A 25 -16.98 0.64 -5.93
N GLU A 26 -16.91 0.93 -4.63
CA GLU A 26 -15.87 1.79 -4.04
C GLU A 26 -14.47 1.17 -4.17
N LEU A 27 -14.35 -0.16 -4.10
CA LEU A 27 -13.09 -0.88 -4.31
C LEU A 27 -12.57 -0.79 -5.75
N ARG A 28 -13.38 -0.31 -6.71
CA ARG A 28 -12.91 -0.12 -8.10
C ARG A 28 -11.84 0.95 -8.22
N THR A 29 -11.84 1.94 -7.34
CA THR A 29 -10.90 3.07 -7.34
C THR A 29 -9.78 2.92 -6.32
N LEU A 30 -9.80 1.83 -5.54
CA LEU A 30 -8.80 1.57 -4.51
C LEU A 30 -7.42 1.30 -5.13
N GLN A 31 -6.41 1.88 -4.49
CA GLN A 31 -4.99 1.65 -4.75
C GLN A 31 -4.29 1.34 -3.43
N ALA A 32 -3.33 0.43 -3.46
CA ALA A 32 -2.52 0.10 -2.31
C ALA A 32 -1.06 -0.10 -2.70
N LYS A 33 -0.14 0.04 -1.74
CA LYS A 33 1.29 -0.17 -1.97
C LYS A 33 2.02 -0.70 -0.74
N LEU A 34 3.13 -1.37 -1.04
CA LEU A 34 4.12 -1.90 -0.11
C LEU A 34 5.45 -1.20 -0.42
N THR A 35 5.90 -0.33 0.48
CA THR A 35 7.14 0.43 0.32
C THR A 35 8.12 0.01 1.40
N TYR A 36 9.28 -0.51 1.03
CA TYR A 36 10.36 -0.73 2.01
C TYR A 36 10.89 0.62 2.49
N ILE A 37 10.95 0.81 3.81
CA ILE A 37 11.36 2.07 4.44
C ILE A 37 12.51 1.88 5.45
N GLY A 38 12.98 0.65 5.64
CA GLY A 38 14.12 0.36 6.49
C GLY A 38 15.46 0.79 5.88
N THR A 39 16.54 0.55 6.62
CA THR A 39 17.90 0.81 6.15
C THR A 39 18.20 0.05 4.86
N GLN A 40 18.77 0.74 3.87
CA GLN A 40 19.01 0.21 2.53
C GLN A 40 20.48 0.26 2.15
N THR A 41 20.97 -0.85 1.61
CA THR A 41 22.27 -0.94 0.92
C THR A 41 22.09 -1.11 -0.59
N LYS A 42 20.85 -1.37 -1.05
CA LYS A 42 20.44 -1.51 -2.45
C LYS A 42 19.02 -0.96 -2.63
N PRO A 43 18.63 -0.52 -3.85
CA PRO A 43 17.25 -0.14 -4.13
C PRO A 43 16.30 -1.33 -3.94
N ILE A 44 15.13 -1.08 -3.33
CA ILE A 44 14.05 -2.08 -3.22
C ILE A 44 12.80 -1.49 -3.86
N PRO A 45 12.31 -2.02 -4.99
CA PRO A 45 11.18 -1.44 -5.70
C PRO A 45 9.91 -1.52 -4.85
N THR A 46 9.14 -0.44 -4.81
CA THR A 46 7.78 -0.45 -4.28
C THR A 46 6.91 -1.39 -5.11
N VAL A 47 6.06 -2.18 -4.44
CA VAL A 47 4.99 -2.95 -5.08
C VAL A 47 3.68 -2.23 -4.87
N ALA A 48 2.98 -1.90 -5.94
CA ALA A 48 1.65 -1.29 -5.90
C ALA A 48 0.61 -2.22 -6.54
N PHE A 49 -0.63 -2.14 -6.06
CA PHE A 49 -1.73 -2.90 -6.65
C PHE A 49 -3.03 -2.12 -6.60
N THR A 50 -3.82 -2.29 -7.66
CA THR A 50 -5.09 -1.59 -7.85
C THR A 50 -6.17 -2.56 -8.33
N SER A 51 -7.41 -2.06 -8.39
CA SER A 51 -8.42 -2.74 -9.18
C SER A 51 -8.09 -2.62 -10.67
N TYR A 52 -8.44 -3.63 -11.48
CA TYR A 52 -8.31 -3.51 -12.95
C TYR A 52 -9.18 -2.40 -13.57
N PHE A 53 -10.11 -1.81 -12.80
CA PHE A 53 -10.90 -0.64 -13.18
C PHE A 53 -10.17 0.70 -13.00
N HIS A 54 -8.97 0.71 -12.41
CA HIS A 54 -8.28 1.93 -12.03
C HIS A 54 -6.81 1.92 -12.40
N VAL A 55 -6.33 3.07 -12.85
CA VAL A 55 -4.93 3.28 -13.23
C VAL A 55 -4.14 3.73 -12.00
N LEU A 56 -3.01 3.08 -11.75
CA LEU A 56 -2.11 3.45 -10.67
C LEU A 56 -1.64 4.91 -10.81
N ASP A 57 -1.81 5.68 -9.74
CA ASP A 57 -1.31 7.06 -9.59
C ASP A 57 -0.57 7.18 -8.25
N MET A 58 0.77 7.13 -8.33
CA MET A 58 1.64 7.17 -7.17
C MET A 58 1.61 8.51 -6.43
N ASP A 59 1.23 9.60 -7.11
CA ASP A 59 1.18 10.93 -6.50
C ASP A 59 0.04 11.04 -5.48
N ARG A 60 -1.00 10.19 -5.58
CA ARG A 60 -2.12 10.15 -4.64
C ARG A 60 -1.73 9.71 -3.23
N PHE A 61 -0.63 9.01 -3.08
CA PHE A 61 -0.11 8.60 -1.77
C PHE A 61 0.68 9.72 -1.07
N LYS A 62 1.23 10.69 -1.82
CA LYS A 62 2.13 11.72 -1.28
C LYS A 62 1.51 12.55 -0.15
N PRO A 63 0.25 13.00 -0.23
CA PRO A 63 -0.38 13.78 0.85
C PRO A 63 -0.50 13.01 2.17
N PHE A 64 -0.43 11.68 2.16
CA PHE A 64 -0.65 10.83 3.34
C PHE A 64 0.64 10.28 3.95
N ARG A 65 1.81 10.64 3.41
CA ARG A 65 3.11 10.20 3.92
C ARG A 65 3.35 10.70 5.35
N LEU A 66 3.80 9.81 6.22
CA LEU A 66 4.16 10.15 7.59
C LEU A 66 5.47 10.96 7.65
N ALA A 67 5.48 11.99 8.49
CA ALA A 67 6.69 12.75 8.77
C ALA A 67 7.77 11.84 9.39
N GLY A 68 9.02 12.00 8.94
CA GLY A 68 10.16 11.22 9.42
C GLY A 68 10.26 9.79 8.86
N VAL A 69 9.44 9.43 7.87
CA VAL A 69 9.56 8.17 7.09
C VAL A 69 10.14 8.48 5.71
N HIS A 70 11.11 7.67 5.27
CA HIS A 70 11.78 7.86 3.98
C HIS A 70 11.15 7.00 2.88
N TYR A 71 10.32 7.63 2.03
CA TYR A 71 9.62 6.97 0.92
C TYR A 71 10.40 6.99 -0.41
N GLY A 72 11.74 7.11 -0.39
CA GLY A 72 12.53 7.25 -1.62
C GLY A 72 12.35 6.11 -2.64
N ASN A 73 11.92 4.92 -2.19
CA ASN A 73 11.60 3.80 -3.08
C ASN A 73 10.36 4.04 -3.96
N ASP A 74 9.46 4.96 -3.58
CA ASP A 74 8.33 5.36 -4.42
C ASP A 74 8.75 6.24 -5.61
N GLU A 75 9.94 6.84 -5.54
CA GLU A 75 10.45 7.73 -6.60
C GLU A 75 11.43 7.00 -7.54
N LEU A 76 11.58 5.67 -7.37
CA LEU A 76 12.39 4.85 -8.26
C LEU A 76 11.72 4.73 -9.65
N PRO A 77 12.50 4.64 -10.74
CA PRO A 77 11.94 4.46 -12.09
C PRO A 77 11.13 3.18 -12.27
N ILE A 78 11.32 2.20 -11.38
CA ILE A 78 10.66 0.89 -11.45
C ILE A 78 9.77 0.73 -10.23
N ILE A 79 8.47 0.89 -10.46
CA ILE A 79 7.39 0.48 -9.54
C ILE A 79 6.80 -0.80 -10.09
N LEU A 80 6.92 -1.88 -9.32
CA LEU A 80 6.27 -3.14 -9.68
C LEU A 80 4.78 -2.97 -9.38
N ASN A 81 3.92 -3.29 -10.35
CA ASN A 81 2.49 -3.18 -10.13
C ASN A 81 1.71 -4.31 -10.78
N PHE A 82 0.54 -4.59 -10.21
CA PHE A 82 -0.42 -5.52 -10.76
C PHE A 82 -1.85 -5.06 -10.44
N THR A 83 -2.80 -5.55 -11.23
CA THR A 83 -4.22 -5.28 -11.03
C THR A 83 -4.95 -6.55 -10.60
N VAL A 84 -5.95 -6.43 -9.75
CA VAL A 84 -6.81 -7.55 -9.34
C VAL A 84 -8.29 -7.19 -9.40
N THR A 85 -9.15 -8.18 -9.20
CA THR A 85 -10.60 -7.94 -9.13
C THR A 85 -10.99 -7.22 -7.82
N PRO A 86 -12.07 -6.42 -7.78
CA PRO A 86 -12.57 -5.85 -6.52
C PRO A 86 -12.80 -6.90 -5.42
N GLN A 87 -13.22 -8.12 -5.78
CA GLN A 87 -13.38 -9.22 -4.84
C GLN A 87 -12.05 -9.74 -4.27
N GLU A 88 -10.97 -9.71 -5.06
CA GLU A 88 -9.64 -10.02 -4.54
C GLU A 88 -9.15 -8.91 -3.62
N LEU A 89 -9.36 -7.63 -3.96
CA LEU A 89 -9.03 -6.50 -3.07
C LEU A 89 -9.75 -6.61 -1.73
N GLU A 90 -11.06 -6.85 -1.74
CA GLU A 90 -11.85 -7.06 -0.53
C GLU A 90 -11.23 -8.15 0.35
N LYS A 91 -10.93 -9.31 -0.23
CA LYS A 91 -10.29 -10.43 0.49
C LYS A 91 -8.91 -10.05 1.02
N MET A 92 -8.09 -9.34 0.24
CA MET A 92 -6.77 -8.88 0.68
C MET A 92 -6.85 -7.93 1.87
N ILE A 93 -7.78 -6.96 1.84
CA ILE A 93 -8.04 -6.04 2.96
C ILE A 93 -8.49 -6.83 4.18
N MET A 94 -9.47 -7.72 4.01
CA MET A 94 -9.96 -8.56 5.10
C MET A 94 -8.85 -9.43 5.71
N ALA A 95 -7.99 -10.04 4.89
CA ALA A 95 -6.85 -10.83 5.37
C ALA A 95 -5.83 -9.96 6.12
N SER A 96 -5.54 -8.76 5.62
CA SER A 96 -4.62 -7.80 6.23
C SER A 96 -5.10 -7.32 7.62
N SER A 97 -6.41 -7.30 7.84
CA SER A 97 -7.03 -6.91 9.13
C SER A 97 -6.69 -7.83 10.30
N ASN A 98 -6.16 -9.03 10.03
CA ASN A 98 -5.71 -9.96 11.06
C ASN A 98 -4.37 -9.55 11.71
N ILE A 99 -3.67 -8.57 11.12
CA ILE A 99 -2.41 -8.04 11.65
C ILE A 99 -2.74 -6.83 12.53
N PRO A 100 -2.46 -6.87 13.85
CA PRO A 100 -2.87 -5.81 14.77
C PRO A 100 -2.39 -4.41 14.38
N THR A 101 -1.15 -4.28 13.89
CA THR A 101 -0.58 -3.01 13.43
C THR A 101 -1.32 -2.44 12.23
N VAL A 102 -1.68 -3.28 11.26
CA VAL A 102 -2.50 -2.89 10.11
C VAL A 102 -3.90 -2.48 10.55
N LYS A 103 -4.57 -3.32 11.35
CA LYS A 103 -5.93 -3.02 11.82
C LYS A 103 -6.03 -1.68 12.55
N LYS A 104 -4.98 -1.30 13.28
CA LYS A 104 -4.95 -0.04 14.06
C LYS A 104 -4.37 1.15 13.30
N GLY A 105 -3.81 0.97 12.09
CA GLY A 105 -3.08 2.03 11.39
C GLY A 105 -1.89 2.56 12.18
N GLN A 106 -1.13 1.65 12.80
CA GLN A 106 -0.05 2.01 13.72
C GLN A 106 1.33 1.82 13.10
N ARG A 107 2.33 2.40 13.77
CA ARG A 107 3.73 2.13 13.51
C ARG A 107 4.27 1.15 14.54
N ASN A 108 4.81 0.03 14.06
CA ASN A 108 5.49 -0.98 14.85
C ASN A 108 6.81 -1.33 14.15
N GLY A 109 7.89 -0.62 14.45
CA GLY A 109 9.18 -0.75 13.74
C GLY A 109 9.25 0.10 12.47
N ASP A 110 10.28 -0.15 11.65
CA ASP A 110 10.66 0.70 10.50
C ASP A 110 11.09 -0.17 9.30
N PHE A 111 10.26 -1.15 8.92
CA PHE A 111 10.62 -2.09 7.85
C PHE A 111 9.81 -1.83 6.57
N LEU A 112 8.48 -2.00 6.63
CA LEU A 112 7.60 -1.89 5.46
C LEU A 112 6.45 -0.94 5.75
N SER A 113 6.21 0.02 4.86
CA SER A 113 4.99 0.82 4.82
C SER A 113 3.94 0.09 3.98
N PHE A 114 2.78 -0.17 4.57
CA PHE A 114 1.58 -0.58 3.86
C PHE A 114 0.61 0.59 3.82
N MET A 115 0.35 1.11 2.62
CA MET A 115 -0.49 2.29 2.43
C MET A 115 -1.64 1.99 1.46
N MET A 116 -2.81 2.56 1.73
CA MET A 116 -3.99 2.50 0.87
C MET A 116 -4.49 3.90 0.56
N TYR A 117 -5.02 4.08 -0.64
CA TYR A 117 -5.67 5.31 -1.09
C TYR A 117 -6.96 4.95 -1.82
N ASN A 118 -8.03 5.69 -1.54
CA ASN A 118 -9.23 5.66 -2.34
C ASN A 118 -9.79 7.06 -2.55
N GLU A 119 -10.48 7.27 -3.67
CA GLU A 119 -11.23 8.49 -3.95
C GLU A 119 -12.58 8.13 -4.58
N VAL A 120 -13.68 8.47 -3.90
CA VAL A 120 -15.05 8.20 -4.35
C VAL A 120 -15.83 9.50 -4.28
N ASP A 121 -16.40 9.94 -5.42
CA ASP A 121 -17.16 11.20 -5.52
C ASP A 121 -16.42 12.43 -4.97
N GLY A 122 -15.08 12.43 -5.08
CA GLY A 122 -14.19 13.49 -4.58
C GLY A 122 -13.81 13.40 -3.10
N ASP A 123 -14.37 12.45 -2.35
CA ASP A 123 -13.96 12.12 -0.99
C ASP A 123 -12.67 11.29 -1.02
N LYS A 124 -11.58 11.82 -0.45
CA LYS A 124 -10.25 11.22 -0.48
C LYS A 124 -9.93 10.58 0.86
N LYS A 125 -9.60 9.29 0.83
CA LYS A 125 -9.21 8.52 2.00
C LYS A 125 -7.80 7.99 1.80
N GLY A 126 -6.96 8.17 2.81
CA GLY A 126 -5.63 7.57 2.88
C GLY A 126 -5.48 6.80 4.18
N PHE A 127 -4.79 5.67 4.13
CA PHE A 127 -4.48 4.85 5.31
C PHE A 127 -3.03 4.40 5.23
N GLU A 128 -2.34 4.33 6.37
CA GLU A 128 -1.01 3.75 6.45
C GLU A 128 -0.80 2.96 7.74
N ALA A 129 -0.10 1.84 7.63
CA ALA A 129 0.52 1.14 8.74
C ALA A 129 2.00 0.88 8.45
N ILE A 130 2.85 1.06 9.46
CA ILE A 130 4.27 0.76 9.37
C ILE A 130 4.56 -0.51 10.15
N LEU A 131 5.11 -1.51 9.47
CA LEU A 131 5.31 -2.85 9.97
C LEU A 131 6.78 -3.10 10.28
N ASN A 132 7.01 -4.00 11.23
CA ASN A 132 8.31 -4.59 11.46
C ASN A 132 8.54 -5.72 10.45
N HIS A 133 9.73 -6.32 10.53
CA HIS A 133 10.14 -7.40 9.64
C HIS A 133 9.16 -8.58 9.62
N ASP A 134 8.74 -9.07 10.80
CA ASP A 134 7.90 -10.26 10.90
C ASP A 134 6.47 -10.00 10.45
N GLU A 135 5.89 -8.87 10.84
CA GLU A 135 4.55 -8.45 10.42
C GLU A 135 4.48 -8.18 8.91
N ALA A 136 5.55 -7.64 8.32
CA ALA A 136 5.64 -7.44 6.88
C ALA A 136 5.60 -8.76 6.10
N LYS A 137 6.32 -9.78 6.59
CA LYS A 137 6.29 -11.12 5.99
C LYS A 137 4.89 -11.72 6.04
N ILE A 138 4.23 -11.63 7.20
CA ILE A 138 2.86 -12.10 7.40
C ILE A 138 1.89 -11.36 6.47
N LEU A 139 2.03 -10.05 6.31
CA LEU A 139 1.18 -9.26 5.41
C LEU A 139 1.31 -9.72 3.96
N ILE A 140 2.53 -9.85 3.45
CA ILE A 140 2.78 -10.25 2.06
C ILE A 140 2.20 -11.64 1.80
N GLU A 141 2.41 -12.59 2.72
CA GLU A 141 1.84 -13.93 2.62
C GLU A 141 0.30 -13.91 2.68
N ALA A 142 -0.28 -13.09 3.56
CA ALA A 142 -1.73 -12.93 3.68
C ALA A 142 -2.35 -12.40 2.38
N ILE A 143 -1.77 -11.36 1.78
CA ILE A 143 -2.21 -10.79 0.48
C ILE A 143 -2.09 -11.83 -0.63
N MET A 144 -0.92 -12.48 -0.74
CA MET A 144 -0.65 -13.46 -1.79
C MET A 144 -1.61 -14.65 -1.73
N ASN A 145 -2.01 -15.08 -0.54
CA ASN A 145 -2.96 -16.18 -0.33
C ASN A 145 -4.39 -15.85 -0.79
N GLN A 146 -4.74 -14.57 -0.99
CA GLN A 146 -6.05 -14.17 -1.50
C GLN A 146 -6.14 -14.06 -3.01
N LEU A 147 -4.99 -14.11 -3.70
CA LEU A 147 -4.93 -14.09 -5.17
C LEU A 147 -5.54 -15.37 -5.74
N LYS A 148 -6.27 -15.25 -6.85
CA LYS A 148 -6.74 -16.43 -7.57
C LYS A 148 -5.57 -17.22 -8.18
N PRO A 149 -5.75 -18.52 -8.51
CA PRO A 149 -4.71 -19.32 -9.17
C PRO A 149 -4.24 -18.71 -10.50
N GLU A 150 -5.14 -18.12 -11.28
CA GLU A 150 -4.85 -17.47 -12.56
C GLU A 150 -4.09 -16.14 -12.44
N SER A 151 -3.98 -15.56 -11.23
CA SER A 151 -3.26 -14.31 -10.95
C SER A 151 -1.74 -14.52 -10.89
N GLY A 152 -1.19 -15.29 -11.85
CA GLY A 152 0.20 -15.76 -11.84
C GLY A 152 1.24 -14.64 -11.79
N LEU A 153 1.03 -13.55 -12.54
CA LEU A 153 1.93 -12.39 -12.52
C LEU A 153 1.92 -11.68 -11.16
N ALA A 154 0.75 -11.48 -10.56
CA ALA A 154 0.63 -10.85 -9.24
C ALA A 154 1.33 -11.68 -8.16
N ARG A 155 1.16 -13.01 -8.19
CA ARG A 155 1.87 -13.95 -7.32
C ARG A 155 3.38 -13.85 -7.50
N GLN A 156 3.86 -13.85 -8.75
CA GLN A 156 5.29 -13.74 -9.04
C GLN A 156 5.89 -12.42 -8.55
N ILE A 157 5.18 -11.29 -8.72
CA ILE A 157 5.62 -9.98 -8.23
C ILE A 157 5.77 -10.00 -6.71
N LEU A 158 4.77 -10.51 -5.98
CA LEU A 158 4.81 -10.58 -4.52
C LEU A 158 5.88 -11.55 -4.02
N GLU A 159 6.07 -12.70 -4.67
CA GLU A 159 7.09 -13.67 -4.27
C GLU A 159 8.50 -13.12 -4.50
N ASN A 160 8.76 -12.51 -5.65
CA ASN A 160 10.05 -11.85 -5.91
C ASN A 160 10.30 -10.70 -4.92
N HIS A 161 9.27 -9.93 -4.58
CA HIS A 161 9.40 -8.85 -3.61
C HIS A 161 9.70 -9.39 -2.21
N LYS A 162 9.05 -10.49 -1.82
CA LYS A 162 9.33 -11.19 -0.56
C LYS A 162 10.78 -11.67 -0.50
N GLU A 163 11.29 -12.33 -1.54
CA GLU A 163 12.69 -12.78 -1.62
C GLU A 163 13.70 -11.62 -1.59
N LEU A 164 13.32 -10.44 -2.08
CA LEU A 164 14.19 -9.26 -2.00
C LEU A 164 14.28 -8.68 -0.58
N LEU A 165 13.22 -8.85 0.23
CA LEU A 165 13.08 -8.32 1.58
C LEU A 165 13.64 -9.26 2.66
N PHE A 166 13.60 -10.58 2.44
CA PHE A 166 13.85 -11.62 3.45
C PHE A 166 14.84 -12.68 2.97
#